data_AF-A0A6J1VI95-F1
#
_entry.id   AF-A0A6J1VI95-F1
#
_cell.length_a   1.000
_cell.length_b   1.000
_cell.length_c   1.000
_cell.angle_alpha   90.00
_cell.angle_beta   90.00
_cell.angle_gamma   90.00
#
_symmetry.space_group_name_H-M   'P 1'
#
loop_
_entity.id
_entity.type
_entity.pdbx_description
1 polymer ?
#
loop_
_entity_poly.entity_id
_entity_poly.type
_entity_poly.pdbx_seq_one_letter_code
_entity_poly.pdbx_strand_id
1 'polypeptide(L)'
;MEASYKPLMKQVVEEIYNPDRPDPVDIEHMSSGLTDLLKTGFSMFMKVSRPHPSDHPILVIFMVGGITVSEVRMVKDLVAAHKPGVEVIILSTTLLTPHNILELLFATDCLKPDIGI
;
A
#
# COMPACT_ATOMS: atom_id res chain seq x y z
N MET A 1 3.76 -30.73 -1.52
CA MET A 1 3.49 -29.38 -0.98
C MET A 1 3.81 -28.39 -2.08
N GLU A 2 2.79 -27.78 -2.68
CA GLU A 2 2.95 -26.75 -3.70
C GLU A 2 3.20 -25.42 -2.97
N ALA A 3 4.36 -24.81 -3.18
CA ALA A 3 4.67 -23.51 -2.61
C ALA A 3 3.98 -22.42 -3.45
N SER A 4 2.82 -21.96 -3.01
CA SER A 4 2.13 -20.84 -3.65
C SER A 4 2.71 -19.52 -3.17
N TYR A 5 3.24 -18.72 -4.09
CA TYR A 5 3.64 -17.35 -3.80
C TYR A 5 2.41 -16.47 -3.52
N LYS A 6 2.47 -15.64 -2.47
CA LYS A 6 1.45 -14.64 -2.13
C LYS A 6 2.05 -13.24 -2.36
N PRO A 7 1.67 -12.52 -3.43
CA PRO A 7 2.20 -11.19 -3.71
C PRO A 7 1.97 -10.21 -2.56
N LEU A 8 2.88 -9.25 -2.40
CA LEU A 8 2.79 -8.24 -1.34
C LEU A 8 1.46 -7.49 -1.37
N MET A 9 1.02 -7.06 -2.56
CA MET A 9 -0.26 -6.36 -2.73
C MET A 9 -1.46 -7.18 -2.22
N LYS A 10 -1.41 -8.51 -2.35
CA LYS A 10 -2.44 -9.39 -1.78
C LYS A 10 -2.42 -9.37 -0.26
N GLN A 11 -1.24 -9.43 0.33
CA GLN A 11 -1.06 -9.40 1.79
C GLN A 11 -1.61 -8.09 2.37
N VAL A 12 -1.21 -6.95 1.80
CA VAL A 12 -1.64 -5.62 2.24
C VAL A 12 -3.15 -5.43 2.11
N VAL A 13 -3.75 -5.79 0.96
CA VAL A 13 -5.20 -5.64 0.77
C VAL A 13 -5.99 -6.55 1.70
N GLU A 14 -5.55 -7.79 1.90
CA GLU A 14 -6.20 -8.71 2.85
C GLU A 14 -6.06 -8.23 4.30
N GLU A 15 -4.96 -7.59 4.68
CA GLU A 15 -4.80 -6.97 6.00
C GLU A 15 -5.74 -5.78 6.18
N ILE A 16 -5.83 -4.89 5.18
CA ILE A 16 -6.75 -3.73 5.19
C ILE A 16 -8.22 -4.16 5.30
N TYR A 17 -8.61 -5.28 4.71
CA TYR A 17 -9.99 -5.76 4.75
C TYR A 17 -10.18 -6.97 5.66
N ASN A 18 -9.23 -7.23 6.57
CA ASN A 18 -9.37 -8.29 7.55
C ASN A 18 -10.56 -8.00 8.48
N PRO A 19 -11.54 -8.91 8.59
CA PRO A 19 -12.73 -8.71 9.43
C PRO A 19 -12.39 -8.52 10.92
N ASP A 20 -11.30 -9.14 11.39
CA ASP A 20 -10.84 -9.04 12.77
C ASP A 20 -10.20 -7.68 13.09
N ARG A 21 -9.92 -6.87 12.06
CA ARG A 21 -9.29 -5.54 12.14
C ARG A 21 -8.15 -5.48 13.16
N PRO A 22 -7.14 -6.39 13.06
CA PRO A 22 -5.98 -6.32 13.95
C PRO A 22 -5.31 -4.96 13.76
N ASP A 23 -4.75 -4.39 14.82
CA ASP A 23 -3.93 -3.18 14.71
C ASP A 23 -2.79 -3.49 13.71
N PRO A 24 -2.75 -2.82 12.54
CA PRO A 24 -1.79 -3.17 11.53
C PRO A 24 -0.41 -2.75 12.01
N VAL A 25 0.49 -3.73 12.14
CA VAL A 25 1.84 -3.51 12.69
C VAL A 25 2.68 -2.68 11.72
N ASP A 26 2.45 -2.87 10.42
CA ASP A 26 3.22 -2.25 9.34
C ASP A 26 2.50 -1.05 8.68
N ILE A 27 1.23 -0.78 9.03
CA ILE A 27 0.47 0.35 8.48
C ILE A 27 0.39 1.45 9.54
N GLU A 28 1.32 2.41 9.46
CA GLU A 28 1.33 3.56 10.35
C GLU A 28 0.38 4.66 9.84
N HIS A 29 -0.56 5.07 10.69
CA HIS A 29 -1.38 6.25 10.44
C HIS A 29 -0.56 7.53 10.65
N MET A 30 -0.16 8.17 9.55
CA MET A 30 0.46 9.49 9.57
C MET A 30 -0.60 10.59 9.53
N SER A 31 -0.86 11.20 10.70
CA SER A 31 -1.66 12.41 10.83
C SER A 31 -0.78 13.60 10.39
N SER A 32 -0.96 14.07 9.15
CA SER A 32 -0.32 15.32 8.73
C SER A 32 -1.25 16.49 9.07
N GLY A 33 -1.01 17.16 10.20
CA GLY A 33 -1.79 18.34 10.58
C GLY A 33 -1.22 19.12 11.77
N LEU A 34 -1.23 20.46 11.64
CA LEU A 34 -0.94 21.48 12.67
C LEU A 34 -1.68 21.23 14.01
N THR A 35 -2.73 20.40 14.00
CA THR A 35 -3.50 19.93 15.16
C THR A 35 -2.75 18.99 16.11
N ASP A 36 -1.74 18.25 15.68
CA ASP A 36 -0.97 17.38 16.61
C ASP A 36 -0.09 18.21 17.56
N LEU A 37 0.41 19.37 17.12
CA LEU A 37 1.16 20.29 17.98
C LEU A 37 0.28 20.99 19.04
N LEU A 38 -1.03 21.12 18.82
CA LEU A 38 -1.97 21.64 19.83
C LEU A 38 -2.50 20.53 20.75
N LYS A 39 -2.57 19.29 20.26
CA LYS A 39 -2.99 18.14 21.07
C LYS A 39 -1.95 17.72 22.10
N THR A 40 -0.65 17.94 21.88
CA THR A 40 0.40 17.58 22.86
C THR A 40 0.23 18.24 24.24
N GLY A 41 -0.40 19.42 24.31
CA GLY A 41 -0.66 20.13 25.59
C GLY A 41 -1.95 19.71 26.33
N PHE A 42 -2.91 19.09 25.65
CA PHE A 42 -4.22 18.71 26.21
C PHE A 42 -4.54 17.21 26.13
N SER A 43 -3.66 16.38 25.53
CA SER A 43 -3.94 14.98 25.16
C SER A 43 -3.30 13.96 26.11
N MET A 44 -3.42 14.17 27.42
CA MET A 44 -3.33 13.05 28.36
C MET A 44 -4.72 12.40 28.40
N PHE A 45 -4.85 11.14 27.98
CA PHE A 45 -6.06 10.28 28.12
C PHE A 45 -7.20 10.35 27.07
N MET A 46 -6.89 10.34 25.77
CA MET A 46 -7.87 9.89 24.78
C MET A 46 -7.22 8.88 23.83
N LYS A 47 -7.45 7.57 24.07
CA LYS A 47 -7.22 6.52 23.06
C LYS A 47 -8.28 6.71 21.96
N VAL A 48 -8.12 7.75 21.16
CA VAL A 48 -8.88 7.93 19.92
C VAL A 48 -8.44 6.83 18.96
N SER A 49 -9.36 5.94 18.59
CA SER A 49 -9.11 4.87 17.62
C SER A 49 -8.51 5.49 16.36
N ARG A 50 -7.35 4.98 15.93
CA ARG A 50 -6.75 5.42 14.66
C ARG A 50 -7.71 5.05 13.54
N PRO A 51 -8.07 5.97 12.63
CA PRO A 51 -8.97 5.64 11.53
C PRO A 51 -8.35 4.52 10.68
N HIS A 52 -9.13 3.49 10.37
CA HIS A 52 -8.65 2.36 9.59
C HIS A 52 -8.76 2.69 8.09
N PRO A 53 -7.83 2.25 7.23
CA PRO A 53 -7.94 2.48 5.79
C PRO A 53 -9.26 1.98 5.20
N SER A 54 -9.85 0.91 5.77
CA SER A 54 -11.15 0.39 5.34
C SER A 54 -12.34 1.30 5.66
N ASP A 55 -12.19 2.29 6.55
CA ASP A 55 -13.29 3.16 6.97
C ASP A 55 -13.62 4.24 5.92
N HIS A 56 -12.74 4.44 4.93
CA HIS A 56 -12.90 5.43 3.87
C HIS A 56 -13.43 4.81 2.57
N PRO A 57 -14.18 5.58 1.74
CA PRO A 57 -14.69 5.12 0.46
C PRO A 57 -13.65 5.15 -0.67
N ILE A 58 -12.46 5.71 -0.43
CA ILE A 58 -11.36 5.79 -1.40
C ILE A 58 -10.12 5.14 -0.78
N LEU A 59 -9.50 4.21 -1.51
CA LEU A 59 -8.24 3.58 -1.16
C LEU A 59 -7.16 4.01 -2.16
N VAL A 60 -6.13 4.70 -1.68
CA VAL A 60 -4.98 5.12 -2.50
C VAL A 60 -3.77 4.26 -2.16
N ILE A 61 -3.18 3.60 -3.15
CA ILE A 61 -1.97 2.78 -3.01
C ILE A 61 -0.89 3.35 -3.92
N PHE A 62 0.25 3.74 -3.34
CA PHE A 62 1.44 4.13 -4.12
C PHE A 62 2.53 3.06 -3.98
N MET A 63 2.84 2.37 -5.07
CA MET A 63 3.89 1.35 -5.09
C MET A 63 5.24 1.93 -5.54
N VAL A 64 6.19 1.95 -4.62
CA VAL A 64 7.60 2.27 -4.90
C VAL A 64 8.29 1.03 -5.47
N GLY A 65 9.05 1.19 -6.55
CA GLY A 65 9.76 0.09 -7.23
C GLY A 65 8.99 -0.49 -8.42
N GLY A 66 7.71 -0.15 -8.55
CA GLY A 66 6.87 -0.46 -9.70
C GLY A 66 5.87 -1.59 -9.46
N ILE A 67 4.83 -1.65 -10.29
CA ILE A 67 3.71 -2.57 -10.16
C ILE A 67 3.42 -3.30 -11.46
N THR A 68 3.00 -4.57 -11.39
CA THR A 68 2.53 -5.33 -12.56
C THR A 68 1.02 -5.19 -12.77
N VAL A 69 0.56 -5.35 -14.02
CA VAL A 69 -0.88 -5.33 -14.35
C VAL A 69 -1.65 -6.45 -13.63
N SER A 70 -1.00 -7.59 -13.39
CA SER A 70 -1.59 -8.71 -12.65
C SER A 70 -1.89 -8.35 -11.19
N GLU A 71 -0.99 -7.59 -10.54
CA GLU A 71 -1.21 -7.08 -9.19
C GLU A 71 -2.32 -6.03 -9.16
N VAL A 72 -2.34 -5.09 -10.12
CA VAL A 72 -3.42 -4.09 -10.25
C VAL A 72 -4.78 -4.77 -10.35
N ARG A 73 -4.90 -5.78 -11.23
CA ARG A 73 -6.12 -6.56 -11.38
C ARG A 73 -6.49 -7.28 -10.09
N MET A 74 -5.52 -7.90 -9.43
CA MET A 74 -5.74 -8.62 -8.17
C MET A 74 -6.27 -7.69 -7.08
N VAL A 75 -5.69 -6.50 -6.91
CA VAL A 75 -6.18 -5.50 -5.96
C VAL A 75 -7.64 -5.13 -6.27
N LYS A 76 -7.96 -4.85 -7.54
CA LYS A 76 -9.32 -4.52 -7.96
C LYS A 76 -10.31 -5.63 -7.60
N ASP A 77 -9.98 -6.87 -7.93
CA ASP A 77 -10.85 -8.04 -7.71
C ASP A 77 -11.01 -8.32 -6.20
N LEU A 78 -9.94 -8.19 -5.41
CA LEU A 78 -9.99 -8.35 -3.94
C LEU A 78 -10.84 -7.25 -3.27
N VAL A 79 -10.62 -5.99 -3.62
CA VAL A 79 -11.38 -4.87 -3.02
C VAL A 79 -12.86 -5.00 -3.36
N ALA A 80 -13.19 -5.33 -4.62
CA ALA A 80 -14.58 -5.54 -5.04
C ALA A 80 -15.26 -6.68 -4.27
N ALA A 81 -14.52 -7.75 -3.94
CA ALA A 81 -15.02 -8.87 -3.16
C ALA A 81 -15.24 -8.53 -1.67
N HIS A 82 -14.37 -7.71 -1.07
CA HIS A 82 -14.44 -7.38 0.36
C HIS A 82 -15.36 -6.19 0.67
N LYS A 83 -15.32 -5.14 -0.15
CA LYS A 83 -16.08 -3.91 0.06
C LYS A 83 -16.50 -3.28 -1.27
N PRO A 84 -17.61 -3.75 -1.88
CA PRO A 84 -18.12 -3.16 -3.12
C PRO A 84 -18.43 -1.67 -2.91
N GLY A 85 -18.09 -0.84 -3.91
CA GLY A 85 -18.30 0.60 -3.88
C GLY A 85 -17.11 1.43 -3.36
N VAL A 86 -16.00 0.81 -2.99
CA VAL A 86 -14.73 1.53 -2.75
C VAL A 86 -14.09 1.91 -4.08
N GLU A 87 -13.67 3.17 -4.22
CA GLU A 87 -12.83 3.64 -5.31
C GLU A 87 -11.37 3.34 -5.00
N VAL A 88 -10.66 2.69 -5.92
CA VAL A 88 -9.24 2.33 -5.74
C VAL A 88 -8.39 3.12 -6.73
N ILE A 89 -7.45 3.89 -6.21
CA ILE A 89 -6.47 4.64 -6.99
C ILE A 89 -5.11 3.99 -6.77
N ILE A 90 -4.52 3.48 -7.84
CA ILE A 90 -3.19 2.85 -7.80
C ILE A 90 -2.21 3.72 -8.56
N LEU A 91 -1.12 4.07 -7.87
CA LEU A 91 0.00 4.84 -8.39
C LEU A 91 1.26 3.99 -8.24
N SER A 92 2.25 4.24 -9.09
CA SER A 92 3.53 3.53 -9.02
C SER A 92 4.65 4.34 -9.66
N THR A 93 5.89 4.06 -9.28
CA THR A 93 7.06 4.62 -9.97
C THR A 93 7.14 4.17 -11.43
N THR A 94 6.82 2.90 -11.71
CA THR A 94 6.87 2.31 -13.05
C THR A 94 5.81 1.20 -13.18
N LEU A 95 5.19 1.07 -14.35
CA LEU A 95 4.39 -0.11 -14.67
C LEU A 95 5.32 -1.22 -15.21
N LEU A 96 5.46 -2.31 -14.46
CA LEU A 96 6.40 -3.38 -14.73
C LEU A 96 5.80 -4.46 -15.65
N THR A 97 6.60 -4.85 -16.63
CA THR A 97 6.40 -6.09 -17.40
C THR A 97 7.43 -7.14 -16.96
N PRO A 98 7.18 -8.45 -17.20
CA PRO A 98 8.17 -9.48 -16.92
C PRO A 98 9.53 -9.21 -17.57
N HIS A 99 9.53 -8.58 -18.76
CA HIS A 99 10.75 -8.18 -19.43
C HIS A 99 11.51 -7.09 -18.68
N ASN A 100 10.81 -6.01 -18.27
CA ASN A 100 11.45 -4.93 -17.51
C ASN A 100 12.01 -5.41 -16.17
N ILE A 101 11.34 -6.37 -15.52
CA ILE A 101 11.84 -6.95 -14.26
C ILE A 101 13.18 -7.64 -14.49
N LEU A 102 13.31 -8.46 -15.54
CA LEU A 102 14.58 -9.13 -15.84
C LEU A 102 15.68 -8.13 -16.20
N GLU A 103 15.35 -7.09 -16.95
CA GLU A 103 16.29 -6.03 -17.30
C GLU A 103 16.77 -5.27 -16.05
N LEU A 104 15.85 -4.88 -15.17
CA LEU A 104 16.17 -4.21 -13.90
C LEU A 104 17.03 -5.07 -12.98
N LEU A 105 16.81 -6.39 -12.96
CA LEU A 105 17.55 -7.30 -12.07
C LEU A 105 18.94 -7.65 -12.59
N PHE A 106 19.13 -7.75 -13.91
CA PHE A 106 20.34 -8.33 -14.50
C PHE A 106 21.13 -7.40 -15.41
N ALA A 107 20.51 -6.35 -15.94
CA ALA A 107 21.13 -5.45 -16.92
C ALA A 107 21.33 -4.02 -16.39
N THR A 108 20.57 -3.59 -15.38
CA THR A 108 20.72 -2.26 -14.79
C THR A 108 21.81 -2.22 -13.70
N ASP A 109 22.80 -1.34 -13.87
CA ASP A 109 23.77 -1.03 -12.82
C ASP A 109 23.15 -0.07 -11.81
N CYS A 110 22.47 -0.61 -10.80
CA CYS A 110 21.82 0.16 -9.74
C CYS A 110 22.80 0.95 -8.85
N LEU A 111 24.12 0.77 -9.00
CA LEU A 111 25.15 1.49 -8.25
C LEU A 111 25.57 2.79 -8.93
N LYS A 112 25.14 3.03 -10.17
CA LYS A 112 25.34 4.28 -10.89
C LYS A 112 23.98 4.83 -11.28
N PRO A 113 23.37 5.71 -10.47
CA PRO A 113 22.18 6.41 -10.93
C PRO A 113 22.56 7.19 -12.21
N ASP A 114 21.77 7.03 -13.27
CA ASP A 114 21.81 7.90 -14.45
C ASP A 114 21.32 9.29 -14.04
N ILE A 115 22.15 10.01 -13.31
CA ILE A 115 21.97 11.44 -13.04
C ILE A 115 22.44 12.11 -14.33
N GLY A 116 21.52 12.28 -15.28
CA GLY A 116 21.78 13.02 -16.51
C GLY A 116 22.26 14.42 -16.18
N ILE A 117 23.57 14.67 -16.36
CA ILE A 117 24.18 16.00 -16.40
C ILE A 117 24.22 16.44 -17.85
#